data_AF-A0A5B7BNR2-F1
#
_entry.id   AF-A0A5B7BNR2-F1
#
_cell.length_a   1.000
_cell.length_b   1.000
_cell.length_c   1.000
_cell.angle_alpha   90.00
_cell.angle_beta   90.00
_cell.angle_gamma   90.00
#
_symmetry.space_group_name_H-M   'P 1'
#
loop_
_entity.id
_entity.type
_entity.pdbx_description
1 polymer ?
#
loop_
_entity_poly.entity_id
_entity_poly.type
_entity_poly.pdbx_seq_one_letter_code
_entity_poly.pdbx_strand_id
1 'polypeptide(L)'
;HHTLAVGQEFPDAQGFRDTLIATAIAMKFELTFIRSDRSRVTAMCAADGCPWRIHASKLLDVDTFQIKTLKGEHSCVRPERSSHRQANMKWILSCIMDRIRENINYKPKEIMRDLEQEYGIMIPYLKAHRAKERALELIFGMPIKDIVLNQTEVQGMETVVDDVLDQRRKKPLKGSPVHCNLCKKIGHNRRTCLKSRQSESEATSLKEKNFHCMLCKQSGHNRRTCQCKVEPVWMN
;
A
#
# COMPACT_ATOMS: atom_id res chain seq x y z
N HIS A 1 27.89 7.36 -12.44
CA HIS A 1 28.38 6.07 -12.96
C HIS A 1 27.70 4.93 -12.18
N HIS A 2 26.63 4.34 -12.72
CA HIS A 2 25.86 3.26 -12.06
C HIS A 2 26.12 1.89 -12.72
N THR A 3 27.37 1.60 -13.04
CA THR A 3 27.74 0.37 -13.73
C THR A 3 28.36 -0.60 -12.72
N LEU A 4 27.69 -1.72 -12.46
CA LEU A 4 28.24 -2.82 -11.67
C LEU A 4 29.01 -3.76 -12.60
N ALA A 5 30.20 -4.19 -12.18
CA ALA A 5 31.04 -5.10 -12.98
C ALA A 5 31.60 -6.26 -12.12
N VAL A 6 31.85 -7.40 -12.77
CA VAL A 6 32.56 -8.52 -12.11
C VAL A 6 33.96 -8.06 -11.72
N GLY A 7 34.39 -8.42 -10.51
CA GLY A 7 35.66 -7.99 -9.93
C GLY A 7 35.60 -6.65 -9.19
N GLN A 8 34.49 -5.91 -9.27
CA GLN A 8 34.33 -4.68 -8.49
C GLN A 8 34.28 -4.97 -6.98
N GLU A 9 35.00 -4.15 -6.21
CA GLU A 9 35.16 -4.30 -4.78
C GLU A 9 34.44 -3.21 -3.98
N PHE A 10 34.03 -3.58 -2.77
CA PHE A 10 33.29 -2.76 -1.82
C PHE A 10 33.92 -2.94 -0.44
N PRO A 11 33.91 -1.90 0.41
CA PRO A 11 34.49 -1.99 1.76
C PRO A 11 33.89 -3.11 2.61
N ASP A 12 32.58 -3.34 2.48
CA ASP A 12 31.85 -4.36 3.24
C ASP A 12 30.55 -4.79 2.51
N ALA A 13 29.80 -5.71 3.14
CA ALA A 13 28.50 -6.17 2.64
C ALA A 13 27.42 -5.08 2.63
N GLN A 14 27.56 -4.01 3.44
CA GLN A 14 26.59 -2.91 3.51
C GLN A 14 26.78 -1.96 2.34
N GLY A 15 28.01 -1.55 2.05
CA GLY A 15 28.36 -0.73 0.89
C GLY A 15 27.94 -1.40 -0.42
N PHE A 16 28.19 -2.71 -0.57
CA PHE A 16 27.69 -3.45 -1.73
C PHE A 16 26.16 -3.39 -1.85
N ARG A 17 25.43 -3.62 -0.74
CA ARG A 17 23.95 -3.57 -0.75
C ARG A 17 23.44 -2.19 -1.12
N ASP A 18 24.03 -1.14 -0.58
CA ASP A 18 23.59 0.23 -0.82
C ASP A 18 23.85 0.62 -2.29
N THR A 19 25.02 0.30 -2.85
CA THR A 19 25.30 0.51 -4.28
C THR A 19 24.38 -0.32 -5.18
N LEU A 20 24.12 -1.59 -4.82
CA LEU A 20 23.23 -2.47 -5.57
C LEU A 20 21.78 -1.94 -5.58
N ILE A 21 21.28 -1.47 -4.44
CA ILE A 21 19.96 -0.85 -4.34
C ILE A 21 19.90 0.45 -5.16
N ALA A 22 20.91 1.32 -5.02
CA ALA A 22 20.99 2.57 -5.78
C ALA A 22 21.02 2.31 -7.30
N THR A 23 21.76 1.29 -7.74
CA THR A 23 21.82 0.88 -9.15
C THR A 23 20.45 0.40 -9.64
N ALA A 24 19.76 -0.44 -8.86
CA ALA A 24 18.43 -0.92 -9.23
C ALA A 24 17.41 0.21 -9.38
N ILE A 25 17.50 1.22 -8.51
CA ILE A 25 16.65 2.41 -8.60
C ILE A 25 17.00 3.24 -9.84
N ALA A 26 18.27 3.54 -10.07
CA ALA A 26 18.73 4.32 -11.21
C ALA A 26 18.36 3.66 -12.55
N MET A 27 18.48 2.33 -12.62
CA MET A 27 18.12 1.51 -13.78
C MET A 27 16.64 1.11 -13.81
N LYS A 28 15.84 1.55 -12.84
CA LYS A 28 14.39 1.36 -12.75
C LYS A 28 13.95 -0.12 -12.80
N PHE A 29 14.63 -1.00 -12.07
CA PHE A 29 14.21 -2.39 -11.89
C PHE A 29 14.11 -2.79 -10.42
N GLU A 30 13.24 -3.76 -10.14
CA GLU A 30 13.06 -4.29 -8.79
C GLU A 30 14.02 -5.46 -8.52
N LEU A 31 14.57 -5.52 -7.30
CA LEU A 31 15.46 -6.60 -6.84
C LEU A 31 14.71 -7.55 -5.89
N THR A 32 15.01 -8.83 -6.04
CA THR A 32 14.75 -9.85 -5.03
C THR A 32 16.08 -10.38 -4.51
N PHE A 33 16.30 -10.28 -3.20
CA PHE A 33 17.44 -10.91 -2.54
C PHE A 33 17.15 -12.40 -2.34
N ILE A 34 17.96 -13.25 -2.97
CA ILE A 34 17.94 -14.71 -2.77
C ILE A 34 18.66 -15.05 -1.45
N ARG A 35 19.81 -14.42 -1.21
CA ARG A 35 20.55 -14.50 0.05
C ARG A 35 21.19 -13.15 0.35
N SER A 36 21.17 -12.74 1.61
CA SER A 36 21.86 -11.54 2.05
C SER A 36 22.32 -11.76 3.49
N ASP A 37 23.60 -12.07 3.65
CA ASP A 37 24.25 -12.22 4.94
C ASP A 37 25.57 -11.43 4.94
N ARG A 38 26.32 -11.49 6.06
CA ARG A 38 27.59 -10.75 6.21
C ARG A 38 28.74 -11.27 5.33
N SER A 39 28.60 -12.47 4.77
CA SER A 39 29.62 -13.16 3.97
C SER A 39 29.30 -13.21 2.48
N ARG A 40 28.02 -13.13 2.11
CA ARG A 40 27.57 -13.19 0.72
C ARG A 40 26.23 -12.50 0.52
N VAL A 41 26.08 -11.92 -0.68
CA VAL A 41 24.84 -11.31 -1.13
C VAL A 41 24.57 -11.80 -2.56
N THR A 42 23.38 -12.35 -2.77
CA THR A 42 22.88 -12.80 -4.07
C THR A 42 21.53 -12.16 -4.31
N ALA A 43 21.39 -11.48 -5.44
CA ALA A 43 20.14 -10.85 -5.84
C ALA A 43 19.82 -11.15 -7.31
N MET A 44 18.55 -11.10 -7.64
CA MET A 44 18.03 -11.24 -8.99
C MET A 44 17.03 -10.12 -9.28
N CYS A 45 16.74 -9.89 -10.55
CA CYS A 45 15.61 -9.06 -10.91
C CYS A 45 14.31 -9.73 -10.41
N ALA A 46 13.38 -8.92 -9.91
CA ALA A 46 12.09 -9.40 -9.41
C ALA A 46 11.07 -9.68 -10.52
N ALA A 47 11.33 -9.25 -11.75
CA ALA A 47 10.44 -9.50 -12.88
C ALA A 47 10.48 -10.98 -13.30
N ASP A 48 9.30 -11.56 -13.52
CA ASP A 48 9.17 -12.96 -13.92
C ASP A 48 9.90 -13.22 -15.24
N GLY A 49 10.75 -14.27 -15.25
CA GLY A 49 11.53 -14.66 -16.42
C GLY A 49 12.75 -13.78 -16.73
N CYS A 50 13.06 -12.75 -15.93
CA CYS A 50 14.25 -11.94 -16.15
C CYS A 50 15.53 -12.71 -15.77
N PRO A 51 16.52 -12.86 -16.67
CA PRO A 51 17.71 -13.66 -16.40
C PRO A 51 18.77 -12.92 -15.56
N TRP A 52 18.56 -11.63 -15.29
CA TRP A 52 19.53 -10.81 -14.56
C TRP A 52 19.71 -11.27 -13.11
N ARG A 53 20.97 -11.55 -12.76
CA ARG A 53 21.37 -12.04 -11.44
C ARG A 53 22.78 -11.57 -11.08
N ILE A 54 22.96 -11.19 -9.83
CA ILE A 54 24.24 -10.78 -9.26
C ILE A 54 24.60 -11.59 -8.02
N HIS A 55 25.89 -11.89 -7.85
CA HIS A 55 26.46 -12.53 -6.68
C HIS A 55 27.75 -11.83 -6.28
N ALA A 56 27.83 -11.45 -5.01
CA ALA A 56 29.03 -10.93 -4.37
C ALA A 56 29.31 -11.65 -3.06
N SER A 57 30.58 -11.78 -2.71
CA SER A 57 31.01 -12.40 -1.46
C SER A 57 32.21 -11.68 -0.87
N LYS A 58 32.37 -11.83 0.45
CA LYS A 58 33.55 -11.38 1.18
C LYS A 58 34.80 -12.11 0.66
N LEU A 59 35.92 -11.40 0.58
CA LEU A 59 37.23 -12.00 0.33
C LEU A 59 37.73 -12.72 1.59
N LEU A 60 38.63 -13.69 1.43
CA LEU A 60 39.25 -14.36 2.57
C LEU A 60 40.13 -13.35 3.33
N ASP A 61 40.02 -13.36 4.67
CA ASP A 61 40.87 -12.61 5.59
C ASP A 61 40.85 -11.07 5.48
N VAL A 62 39.94 -10.50 4.69
CA VAL A 62 39.74 -9.04 4.56
C VAL A 62 38.24 -8.74 4.53
N ASP A 63 37.81 -7.58 5.06
CA ASP A 63 36.38 -7.21 5.08
C ASP A 63 35.81 -6.82 3.71
N THR A 64 36.68 -6.74 2.70
CA THR A 64 36.34 -6.42 1.32
C THR A 64 35.34 -7.40 0.71
N PHE A 65 34.30 -6.85 0.09
CA PHE A 65 33.30 -7.57 -0.68
C PHE A 65 33.58 -7.43 -2.17
N GLN A 66 33.50 -8.52 -2.94
CA GLN A 66 33.74 -8.47 -4.38
C GLN A 66 32.60 -9.11 -5.17
N ILE A 67 32.22 -8.49 -6.30
CA ILE A 67 31.26 -9.07 -7.25
C ILE A 67 31.93 -10.25 -7.96
N LYS A 68 31.45 -11.46 -7.69
CA LYS A 68 31.97 -12.70 -8.29
C LYS A 68 31.29 -13.05 -9.59
N THR A 69 29.99 -12.81 -9.69
CA THR A 69 29.24 -13.07 -10.91
C THR A 69 28.18 -12.01 -11.14
N LEU A 70 28.09 -11.54 -12.39
CA LEU A 70 26.99 -10.78 -12.93
C LEU A 70 26.54 -11.52 -14.19
N LYS A 71 25.30 -12.01 -14.22
CA LYS A 71 24.78 -12.86 -15.30
C LYS A 71 23.45 -12.33 -15.79
N GLY A 72 23.22 -12.49 -17.08
CA GLY A 72 21.98 -12.13 -17.74
C GLY A 72 21.85 -10.62 -17.95
N GLU A 73 21.30 -10.25 -19.10
CA GLU A 73 20.85 -8.87 -19.34
C GLU A 73 19.44 -8.69 -18.79
N HIS A 74 19.06 -7.45 -18.49
CA HIS A 74 17.68 -7.17 -18.13
C HIS A 74 16.79 -7.34 -19.36
N SER A 75 15.82 -8.25 -19.29
CA SER A 75 14.72 -8.35 -20.26
C SER A 75 13.42 -7.71 -19.76
N CYS A 76 13.46 -7.13 -18.56
CA CYS A 76 12.28 -6.57 -17.90
C CYS A 76 11.99 -5.14 -18.36
N VAL A 77 10.73 -4.89 -18.73
CA VAL A 77 10.19 -3.55 -18.90
C VAL A 77 9.40 -3.21 -17.64
N ARG A 78 9.74 -2.10 -16.99
CA ARG A 78 9.07 -1.68 -15.75
C ARG A 78 7.59 -1.33 -16.05
N PRO A 79 6.62 -1.91 -15.34
CA PRO A 79 5.26 -1.38 -15.35
C PRO A 79 5.27 0.00 -14.71
N GLU A 80 4.75 1.00 -15.41
CA GLU A 80 4.80 2.43 -15.05
C GLU A 80 4.21 2.78 -13.66
N ARG A 81 3.56 1.83 -12.97
CA ARG A 81 2.76 2.07 -11.76
C ARG A 81 2.83 0.95 -10.70
N SER A 82 3.99 0.31 -10.50
CA SER A 82 4.16 -0.64 -9.38
C SER A 82 4.71 0.02 -8.11
N SER A 83 4.14 -0.36 -6.96
CA SER A 83 4.69 -0.04 -5.64
C SER A 83 6.01 -0.79 -5.45
N HIS A 84 7.13 -0.09 -5.54
CA HIS A 84 8.46 -0.68 -5.52
C HIS A 84 8.75 -1.38 -4.17
N ARG A 85 9.01 -2.69 -4.18
CA ARG A 85 9.29 -3.47 -2.96
C ARG A 85 10.52 -2.96 -2.19
N GLN A 86 11.49 -2.32 -2.87
CA GLN A 86 12.66 -1.72 -2.21
C GLN A 86 12.44 -0.31 -1.65
N ALA A 87 11.30 0.35 -1.89
CA ALA A 87 10.99 1.66 -1.29
C ALA A 87 10.58 1.54 0.18
N ASN A 88 11.42 0.89 0.99
CA ASN A 88 11.23 0.71 2.42
C ASN A 88 11.57 2.02 3.17
N MET A 89 11.22 2.08 4.46
CA MET A 89 11.38 3.31 5.24
C MET A 89 12.83 3.79 5.31
N LYS A 90 13.80 2.88 5.42
CA LYS A 90 15.23 3.22 5.45
C LYS A 90 15.64 3.95 4.17
N TRP A 91 15.22 3.44 3.01
CA TRP A 91 15.51 4.07 1.73
C TRP A 91 14.82 5.43 1.58
N ILE A 92 13.53 5.51 1.91
CA ILE A 92 12.79 6.79 1.84
C ILE A 92 13.48 7.85 2.70
N LEU A 93 13.89 7.50 3.93
CA LEU A 93 14.64 8.39 4.80
C LEU A 93 15.96 8.86 4.15
N SER A 94 16.74 7.96 3.55
CA SER A 94 17.98 8.38 2.87
C SER A 94 17.76 9.38 1.73
N CYS A 95 16.59 9.39 1.10
CA CYS A 95 16.26 10.36 0.05
C CYS A 95 15.76 11.71 0.57
N ILE A 96 15.08 11.74 1.72
CA ILE A 96 14.38 12.95 2.19
C ILE A 96 15.09 13.67 3.35
N MET A 97 16.05 13.03 4.01
CA MET A 97 16.69 13.59 5.22
C MET A 97 17.30 14.98 4.97
N ASP A 98 18.04 15.17 3.87
CA ASP A 98 18.68 16.45 3.58
C ASP A 98 17.65 17.53 3.25
N ARG A 99 16.60 17.19 2.48
CA ARG A 99 15.50 18.12 2.18
C ARG A 99 14.74 18.57 3.42
N ILE A 100 14.58 17.69 4.42
CA ILE A 100 13.92 18.02 5.68
C ILE A 100 14.83 18.88 6.57
N ARG A 101 16.15 18.67 6.52
CA ARG A 101 17.12 19.56 7.20
C ARG A 101 17.09 20.97 6.62
N GLU A 102 16.96 21.08 5.30
CA GLU A 102 16.84 22.37 4.61
C GLU A 102 15.48 23.03 4.83
N ASN A 103 14.41 22.23 4.85
CA ASN A 103 13.04 22.71 5.02
C ASN A 103 12.20 21.74 5.85
N ILE A 104 12.01 22.07 7.14
CA ILE A 104 11.21 21.25 8.07
C ILE A 104 9.74 21.14 7.63
N ASN A 105 9.26 22.11 6.86
CA ASN A 105 7.88 22.18 6.36
C ASN A 105 7.66 21.33 5.09
N TYR A 106 8.70 20.66 4.58
CA TYR A 106 8.62 19.78 3.42
C TYR A 106 7.44 18.80 3.53
N LYS A 107 6.46 18.91 2.64
CA LYS A 107 5.15 18.26 2.81
C LYS A 107 5.19 16.81 2.33
N PRO A 108 4.37 15.91 2.90
CA PRO A 108 4.28 14.52 2.42
C PRO A 108 3.91 14.40 0.93
N LYS A 109 3.12 15.34 0.39
CA LYS A 109 2.82 15.38 -1.06
C LYS A 109 4.04 15.70 -1.92
N GLU A 110 4.94 16.54 -1.40
CA GLU A 110 6.19 16.88 -2.09
C GLU A 110 7.16 15.71 -2.06
N ILE A 111 7.26 15.01 -0.92
CA ILE A 111 7.98 13.73 -0.82
C ILE A 111 7.48 12.75 -1.90
N MET A 112 6.17 12.56 -2.03
CA MET A 112 5.61 11.66 -3.04
C MET A 112 6.01 12.07 -4.47
N ARG A 113 5.80 13.35 -4.81
CA ARG A 113 6.08 13.89 -6.14
C ARG A 113 7.56 13.76 -6.48
N ASP A 114 8.43 14.09 -5.55
CA ASP A 114 9.87 14.11 -5.79
C ASP A 114 10.42 12.69 -5.94
N LEU A 115 9.92 11.73 -5.15
CA LEU A 115 10.26 10.31 -5.32
C LEU A 115 9.77 9.74 -6.66
N GLU A 116 8.61 10.18 -7.13
CA GLU A 116 8.09 9.81 -8.45
C GLU A 116 8.93 10.44 -9.57
N GLN A 117 9.27 11.72 -9.47
CA GLN A 117 10.03 12.44 -10.50
C GLN A 117 11.47 11.96 -10.62
N GLU A 118 12.14 11.75 -9.49
CA GLU A 118 13.57 11.41 -9.46
C GLU A 118 13.83 9.91 -9.62
N TYR A 119 12.97 9.07 -9.02
CA TYR A 119 13.17 7.62 -8.96
C TYR A 119 12.09 6.81 -9.68
N GLY A 120 11.03 7.45 -10.18
CA GLY A 120 9.87 6.75 -10.75
C GLY A 120 9.03 6.01 -9.71
N ILE A 121 9.24 6.25 -8.41
CA ILE A 121 8.66 5.45 -7.34
C ILE A 121 7.45 6.15 -6.73
N MET A 122 6.30 5.51 -6.88
CA MET A 122 5.04 5.91 -6.26
C MET A 122 4.93 5.30 -4.85
N ILE A 123 4.70 6.13 -3.83
CA ILE A 123 4.41 5.67 -2.46
C ILE A 123 3.05 6.19 -1.97
N PRO A 124 2.35 5.45 -1.08
CA PRO A 124 1.14 5.96 -0.45
C PRO A 124 1.42 7.20 0.41
N TYR A 125 0.47 8.14 0.46
CA TYR A 125 0.58 9.35 1.29
C TYR A 125 0.94 9.06 2.75
N LEU A 126 0.28 8.07 3.36
CA LEU A 126 0.55 7.71 4.76
C LEU A 126 2.01 7.23 4.97
N LYS A 127 2.62 6.65 3.94
CA LYS A 127 4.03 6.23 3.99
C LYS A 127 4.97 7.43 3.93
N ALA A 128 4.67 8.40 3.06
CA ALA A 128 5.40 9.67 2.98
C ALA A 128 5.29 10.47 4.29
N HIS A 129 4.08 10.51 4.88
CA HIS A 129 3.83 11.15 6.17
C HIS A 129 4.69 10.54 7.27
N ARG A 130 4.63 9.21 7.44
CA ARG A 130 5.44 8.49 8.42
C ARG A 130 6.94 8.65 8.21
N ALA A 131 7.37 8.78 6.95
CA ALA A 131 8.78 9.04 6.66
C ALA A 131 9.20 10.44 7.11
N LYS A 132 8.37 11.46 6.86
CA LYS A 132 8.59 12.82 7.36
C LYS A 132 8.69 12.84 8.88
N GLU A 133 7.69 12.27 9.53
CA GLU A 133 7.63 12.09 10.99
C GLU A 133 8.93 11.50 11.52
N ARG A 134 9.34 10.35 10.99
CA ARG A 134 10.54 9.67 11.43
C ARG A 134 11.82 10.46 11.16
N ALA A 135 11.89 11.21 10.05
CA ALA A 135 13.02 12.06 9.75
C ALA A 135 13.15 13.22 10.75
N LEU A 136 12.03 13.85 11.12
CA LEU A 136 12.02 14.90 12.14
C LEU A 136 12.52 14.37 13.49
N GLU A 137 12.06 13.19 13.93
CA GLU A 137 12.58 12.57 15.16
C GLU A 137 14.09 12.33 15.11
N LEU A 138 14.61 11.89 13.95
CA LEU A 138 16.05 11.64 13.78
C LEU A 138 16.88 12.92 13.79
N ILE A 139 16.32 14.03 13.30
CA ILE A 139 17.00 15.33 13.25
C ILE A 139 16.99 16.01 14.62
N PHE A 140 15.83 16.04 15.29
CA PHE A 140 15.65 16.76 16.55
C PHE A 140 15.91 15.89 17.79
N GLY A 141 16.07 14.57 17.63
CA GLY A 141 16.37 13.64 18.72
C GLY A 141 15.26 13.48 19.76
N MET A 142 14.04 13.92 19.44
CA MET A 142 12.89 13.91 20.35
C MET A 142 11.61 13.46 19.62
N PRO A 143 10.58 12.95 20.36
CA PRO A 143 9.32 12.55 19.76
C PRO A 143 8.62 13.70 19.01
N ILE A 144 7.95 13.40 17.90
CA ILE A 144 7.24 14.41 17.06
C ILE A 144 6.27 15.27 17.84
N LYS A 145 5.53 14.68 18.78
CA LYS A 145 4.60 15.40 19.65
C LYS A 145 5.25 16.60 20.35
N ASP A 146 6.54 16.51 20.64
CA ASP A 146 7.31 17.55 21.34
C ASP A 146 7.92 18.56 20.34
N ILE A 147 8.05 18.18 19.07
CA ILE A 147 8.46 19.07 17.95
C ILE A 147 7.30 19.95 17.50
N VAL A 148 6.10 19.37 17.37
CA VAL A 148 4.87 20.05 16.95
C VAL A 148 4.39 21.06 17.99
N LEU A 149 4.70 20.83 19.27
CA LEU A 149 4.39 21.77 20.37
C LEU A 149 5.13 23.13 20.25
N ASN A 150 6.21 23.21 19.47
CA ASN A 150 6.91 24.47 19.19
C ASN A 150 6.48 25.13 17.86
N GLN A 151 5.55 24.52 17.11
CA GLN A 151 5.04 25.04 15.83
C GLN A 151 3.70 25.77 15.95
N THR A 152 3.13 25.93 17.15
CA THR A 152 1.81 26.55 17.35
C THR A 152 1.72 28.02 16.91
N GLU A 153 2.82 28.66 16.53
CA GLU A 153 2.80 30.01 15.94
C GLU A 153 2.78 30.02 14.40
N VAL A 154 2.79 28.86 13.74
CA VAL A 154 2.84 28.79 12.27
C VAL A 154 1.70 27.93 11.72
N GLN A 155 0.66 28.62 11.24
CA GLN A 155 -0.28 28.21 10.18
C GLN A 155 -1.56 27.46 10.59
N GLY A 156 -2.62 28.25 10.82
CA GLY A 156 -4.02 27.84 10.70
C GLY A 156 -4.44 27.39 9.30
N MET A 157 -3.80 26.34 8.78
CA MET A 157 -4.11 25.72 7.47
C MET A 157 -4.18 24.18 7.53
N GLU A 158 -4.08 23.57 8.72
CA GLU A 158 -4.30 22.13 8.94
C GLU A 158 -5.79 21.77 9.09
N THR A 159 -6.63 22.73 9.46
CA THR A 159 -8.07 22.50 9.72
C THR A 159 -8.85 22.05 8.48
N VAL A 160 -8.39 22.42 7.27
CA VAL A 160 -9.08 22.11 6.01
C VAL A 160 -8.73 20.70 5.49
N VAL A 161 -7.57 20.15 5.84
CA VAL A 161 -7.15 18.82 5.37
C VAL A 161 -7.66 17.69 6.26
N ASP A 162 -7.81 17.93 7.57
CA ASP A 162 -8.41 16.95 8.50
C ASP A 162 -9.91 16.76 8.23
N ASP A 163 -10.64 17.84 7.90
CA ASP A 163 -12.06 17.76 7.54
C ASP A 163 -12.33 16.91 6.27
N VAL A 164 -11.42 16.94 5.29
CA VAL A 164 -11.55 16.16 4.05
C VAL A 164 -11.14 14.69 4.25
N LEU A 165 -10.20 14.42 5.15
CA LEU A 165 -9.74 13.05 5.47
C LEU A 165 -10.68 12.32 6.44
N ASP A 166 -11.39 13.04 7.33
CA ASP A 166 -12.39 12.49 8.24
C ASP A 166 -13.68 12.03 7.51
N GLN A 167 -14.06 12.70 6.43
CA GLN A 167 -15.22 12.32 5.61
C GLN A 167 -15.08 10.93 4.93
N ARG A 168 -13.84 10.45 4.68
CA ARG A 168 -13.60 9.13 4.07
C ARG A 168 -13.36 7.99 5.08
N ARG A 169 -13.31 8.27 6.39
CA ARG A 169 -12.99 7.29 7.45
C ARG A 169 -14.19 6.75 8.24
N LYS A 170 -15.44 7.03 7.87
CA LYS A 170 -16.60 6.40 8.52
C LYS A 170 -16.91 5.02 7.92
N LYS A 171 -16.12 4.00 8.26
CA LYS A 171 -16.65 2.63 8.31
C LYS A 171 -17.49 2.53 9.59
N PRO A 172 -18.78 2.15 9.55
CA PRO A 172 -19.55 1.98 10.76
C PRO A 172 -18.90 0.89 11.61
N LEU A 173 -18.74 1.16 12.92
CA LEU A 173 -18.35 0.14 13.89
C LEU A 173 -19.37 -1.01 13.83
N LYS A 174 -18.91 -2.25 14.00
CA LYS A 174 -19.76 -3.44 13.99
C LYS A 174 -20.80 -3.28 15.12
N GLY A 175 -22.07 -3.03 14.75
CA GLY A 175 -23.16 -2.73 15.69
C GLY A 175 -23.66 -1.28 15.70
N SER A 176 -23.18 -0.39 14.82
CA SER A 176 -23.69 0.98 14.74
C SER A 176 -25.21 1.02 14.50
N PRO A 177 -25.95 1.93 15.19
CA PRO A 177 -27.40 1.97 15.10
C PRO A 177 -27.88 2.22 13.66
N VAL A 178 -28.77 1.37 13.16
CA VAL A 178 -29.30 1.49 11.80
C VAL A 178 -30.31 2.65 11.76
N HIS A 179 -30.05 3.65 10.92
CA HIS A 179 -30.96 4.78 10.73
C HIS A 179 -31.78 4.58 9.46
N CYS A 180 -33.10 4.74 9.56
CA CYS A 180 -33.97 4.66 8.40
C CYS A 180 -33.83 5.94 7.56
N ASN A 181 -33.42 5.83 6.30
CA ASN A 181 -33.26 7.01 5.44
C ASN A 181 -34.58 7.71 5.06
N LEU A 182 -35.74 7.05 5.24
CA LEU A 182 -37.08 7.58 4.97
C LEU A 182 -37.67 8.35 6.16
N CYS A 183 -37.63 7.77 7.37
CA CYS A 183 -38.24 8.39 8.56
C CYS A 183 -37.22 8.98 9.54
N LYS A 184 -35.91 8.79 9.26
CA LYS A 184 -34.75 9.23 10.06
C LYS A 184 -34.67 8.65 11.48
N LYS A 185 -35.57 7.74 11.87
CA LYS A 185 -35.51 7.05 13.18
C LYS A 185 -34.49 5.91 13.19
N ILE A 186 -33.99 5.63 14.39
CA ILE A 186 -32.97 4.60 14.68
C ILE A 186 -33.64 3.23 14.90
N GLY A 187 -32.93 2.14 14.63
CA GLY A 187 -33.33 0.75 14.94
C GLY A 187 -33.89 -0.05 13.76
N HIS A 188 -34.12 0.56 12.60
CA HIS A 188 -34.67 -0.12 11.43
C HIS A 188 -34.18 0.50 10.11
N ASN A 189 -34.24 -0.25 9.01
CA ASN A 189 -33.87 0.24 7.67
C ASN A 189 -35.12 0.63 6.86
N ARG A 190 -34.92 1.23 5.68
CA ARG A 190 -36.02 1.68 4.80
C ARG A 190 -37.04 0.58 4.50
N ARG A 191 -36.59 -0.64 4.23
CA ARG A 191 -37.45 -1.78 3.84
C ARG A 191 -38.35 -2.25 4.96
N THR A 192 -37.94 -2.06 6.21
CA THR A 192 -38.73 -2.40 7.39
C THR A 192 -39.44 -1.19 8.00
N CYS A 193 -39.41 -0.04 7.31
CA CYS A 193 -40.03 1.17 7.79
C CYS A 193 -41.55 1.15 7.57
N LEU A 194 -42.33 1.32 8.65
CA LEU A 194 -43.79 1.42 8.61
C LEU A 194 -44.28 2.56 7.69
N LYS A 195 -43.55 3.68 7.59
CA LYS A 195 -43.87 4.77 6.65
C LYS A 195 -43.74 4.36 5.18
N SER A 196 -42.89 3.38 4.87
CA SER A 196 -42.77 2.84 3.50
C SER A 196 -43.98 2.00 3.11
N ARG A 197 -44.72 1.45 4.08
CA ARG A 197 -45.93 0.64 3.84
C ARG A 197 -47.19 1.49 3.69
N GLN A 198 -47.16 2.74 4.14
CA GLN A 198 -48.28 3.70 3.99
C GLN A 198 -48.24 4.47 2.67
N SER A 199 -47.09 4.48 1.97
CA SER A 199 -46.98 5.04 0.61
C SER A 199 -47.30 4.03 -0.50
N GLU A 200 -47.67 2.79 -0.16
CA GLU A 200 -47.94 1.71 -1.11
C GLU A 200 -49.44 1.31 -1.17
N SER A 201 -50.33 2.03 -0.48
CA SER A 201 -51.77 1.75 -0.52
C SER A 201 -52.52 2.34 -1.72
N GLU A 202 -51.86 3.04 -2.64
CA GLU A 202 -52.49 3.63 -3.83
C GLU A 202 -51.63 3.42 -5.09
N ALA A 203 -51.30 2.17 -5.43
CA ALA A 203 -50.87 1.80 -6.78
C ALA A 203 -50.95 0.28 -7.01
N THR A 204 -52.15 -0.29 -6.95
CA THR A 204 -52.43 -1.55 -7.65
C THR A 204 -52.45 -1.31 -9.15
N SER A 205 -51.38 -1.72 -9.85
CA SER A 205 -51.52 -2.20 -11.23
C SER A 205 -50.39 -3.18 -11.56
N LEU A 206 -50.80 -4.45 -11.61
CA LEU A 206 -50.17 -5.64 -12.18
C LEU A 206 -48.83 -5.41 -12.93
N LYS A 207 -47.71 -5.72 -12.26
CA LYS A 207 -46.51 -6.18 -12.96
C LYS A 207 -46.12 -7.52 -12.37
N GLU A 208 -46.52 -8.59 -13.06
CA GLU A 208 -46.06 -9.95 -12.82
C GLU A 208 -44.53 -9.97 -12.86
N LYS A 209 -43.92 -9.99 -11.67
CA LYS A 209 -42.48 -10.11 -11.58
C LYS A 209 -42.14 -11.59 -11.78
N ASN A 210 -41.64 -11.93 -12.97
CA ASN A 210 -41.16 -13.25 -13.37
C ASN A 210 -39.88 -13.66 -12.63
N PHE A 211 -39.93 -13.80 -11.31
CA PHE A 211 -38.83 -14.41 -10.55
C PHE A 211 -38.91 -15.93 -10.64
N HIS A 212 -37.83 -16.55 -11.11
CA HIS A 212 -37.67 -17.99 -11.17
C HIS A 212 -36.70 -18.46 -10.09
N CYS A 213 -37.03 -19.57 -9.43
CA CYS A 213 -36.23 -20.12 -8.37
C CYS A 213 -34.93 -20.73 -8.92
N MET A 214 -33.76 -20.30 -8.45
CA MET A 214 -32.49 -20.87 -8.89
C MET A 214 -32.23 -22.33 -8.44
N LEU A 215 -33.11 -22.93 -7.62
CA LEU A 215 -33.02 -24.34 -7.22
C LEU A 215 -33.90 -25.24 -8.10
N CYS A 216 -35.19 -24.95 -8.19
CA CYS A 216 -36.15 -25.79 -8.93
C CYS A 216 -36.58 -25.21 -10.29
N LYS A 217 -36.09 -24.02 -10.64
CA LYS A 217 -36.40 -23.25 -11.86
C LYS A 217 -37.87 -22.86 -12.06
N GLN A 218 -38.74 -23.12 -11.09
CA GLN A 218 -40.15 -22.69 -11.15
C GLN A 218 -40.32 -21.20 -10.84
N SER A 219 -41.30 -20.56 -11.47
CA SER A 219 -41.63 -19.14 -11.29
C SER A 219 -42.38 -18.86 -9.98
N GLY A 220 -42.50 -17.59 -9.61
CA GLY A 220 -43.30 -17.14 -8.45
C GLY A 220 -42.58 -17.15 -7.10
N HIS A 221 -41.36 -17.72 -7.01
CA HIS A 221 -40.57 -17.73 -5.78
C HIS A 221 -39.06 -17.71 -6.04
N ASN A 222 -38.26 -17.44 -5.00
CA ASN A 222 -36.79 -17.44 -5.10
C ASN A 222 -36.16 -18.61 -4.33
N ARG A 223 -34.86 -18.85 -4.54
CA ARG A 223 -34.10 -19.94 -3.88
C ARG A 223 -34.27 -19.96 -2.36
N ARG A 224 -34.42 -18.81 -1.71
CA ARG A 224 -34.50 -18.74 -0.24
C ARG A 224 -35.82 -19.27 0.32
N THR A 225 -36.90 -19.16 -0.45
CA THR A 225 -38.25 -19.57 -0.08
C THR A 225 -38.71 -20.85 -0.78
N CYS A 226 -37.80 -21.53 -1.48
CA CYS A 226 -38.11 -22.76 -2.21
C CYS A 226 -38.36 -23.92 -1.24
N GLN A 227 -39.52 -24.56 -1.39
CA GLN A 227 -39.94 -25.71 -0.57
C GLN A 227 -39.19 -27.00 -0.91
N CYS A 228 -38.52 -27.07 -2.08
CA CYS A 228 -37.62 -28.18 -2.43
C CYS A 228 -36.32 -28.19 -1.60
N LYS A 229 -36.17 -27.29 -0.61
CA LYS A 229 -35.10 -27.37 0.38
C LYS A 229 -35.42 -28.48 1.38
N VAL A 230 -35.11 -29.72 1.03
CA VAL A 230 -35.03 -30.80 2.01
C VAL A 230 -33.59 -31.30 2.01
N GLU A 231 -32.94 -31.22 3.17
CA GLU A 231 -31.62 -31.79 3.39
C GLU A 231 -31.66 -33.33 3.26
N PRO A 232 -30.56 -33.97 2.85
CA PRO A 232 -30.48 -35.42 2.76
C PRO A 232 -30.64 -36.05 4.14
N VAL A 233 -31.67 -36.87 4.31
CA VAL A 233 -31.77 -37.79 5.44
C VAL A 233 -30.69 -38.84 5.25
N TRP A 234 -29.72 -38.87 6.16
CA TRP A 234 -28.77 -39.96 6.29
C TRP A 234 -29.51 -41.21 6.75
N MET A 235 -29.53 -42.26 5.92
CA MET A 235 -29.96 -43.60 6.32
C MET A 235 -28.79 -44.56 6.13
N ASN A 236 -28.30 -45.10 7.25
CA ASN A 236 -27.93 -46.52 7.35
C ASN A 236 -29.23 -47.32 7.48
#